data_AF-A0A662TZW0-F1
#
_entry.id   AF-A0A662TZW0-F1
#
_cell.length_a   1.000
_cell.length_b   1.000
_cell.length_c   1.000
_cell.angle_alpha   90.00
_cell.angle_beta   90.00
_cell.angle_gamma   90.00
#
_symmetry.space_group_name_H-M   'P 1'
#
loop_
_entity.id
_entity.type
_entity.pdbx_description
1 polymer ?
#
loop_
_entity_poly.entity_id
_entity_poly.type
_entity_poly.pdbx_seq_one_letter_code
_entity_poly.pdbx_strand_id
1 'polypeptide(L)' 'MKKIKCPHCGFEGEPKEFYLLYEAVVNVTLTSASKEERERPPLIVCPKCGRAFPSANFYEKIKGKLRENAMK' A
#
# COMPACT_ATOMS: atom_id res chain seq x y z
N MET A 1 1.86 15.06 15.52
CA MET A 1 1.58 14.13 14.40
C MET A 1 2.85 13.34 14.08
N LYS A 2 2.75 12.05 13.78
CA LYS A 2 3.92 11.26 13.34
C LYS A 2 4.28 11.66 11.90
N LYS A 3 5.57 11.96 11.65
CA LYS A 3 6.08 12.23 10.29
C LYS A 3 6.18 10.94 9.49
N ILE A 4 6.00 11.03 8.17
CA ILE A 4 6.20 9.92 7.23
C ILE A 4 7.57 10.12 6.58
N LYS A 5 8.36 9.05 6.53
CA LYS A 5 9.65 9.02 5.84
C LYS A 5 9.54 8.25 4.53
N CYS A 6 9.94 8.87 3.43
CA CYS A 6 10.03 8.19 2.13
C CYS A 6 11.19 7.19 2.14
N PRO A 7 10.96 5.89 1.86
CA PRO A 7 12.00 4.88 1.85
C PRO A 7 12.96 5.01 0.65
N HIS A 8 12.61 5.79 -0.36
CA HIS A 8 13.39 5.91 -1.59
C HIS A 8 14.34 7.12 -1.62
N CYS A 9 13.93 8.25 -1.06
CA CYS A 9 14.73 9.49 -1.08
C CYS A 9 15.01 10.07 0.31
N GLY A 10 14.46 9.48 1.37
CA GLY A 10 14.68 9.93 2.75
C GLY A 10 13.90 11.17 3.18
N PHE A 11 13.08 11.77 2.30
CA PHE A 11 12.22 12.90 2.64
C PHE A 11 11.31 12.58 3.84
N GLU A 12 11.26 13.50 4.80
CA GLU A 12 10.39 13.42 5.99
C GLU A 12 9.38 14.57 5.96
N GLY A 13 8.09 14.25 5.97
CA GLY A 13 7.00 15.23 5.91
C GLY A 13 5.79 14.82 6.73
N GLU A 14 4.85 15.74 6.85
CA GLU A 14 3.52 15.48 7.42
C GLU A 14 2.68 14.61 6.48
N PRO A 15 1.77 13.76 6.99
CA PRO A 15 0.92 12.91 6.15
C PRO A 15 0.16 13.64 5.03
N LYS A 16 -0.27 14.89 5.29
CA LYS A 16 -1.00 15.74 4.33
C LYS A 16 -0.17 16.16 3.11
N GLU A 17 1.15 16.07 3.19
CA GLU A 17 2.06 16.42 2.08
C GLU A 17 2.20 15.28 1.07
N PHE A 18 1.73 14.08 1.40
CA PHE A 18 1.79 12.92 0.52
C PHE A 18 0.45 12.68 -0.17
N TYR A 19 0.50 12.10 -1.37
CA TYR A 19 -0.70 11.67 -2.06
C TYR A 19 -1.03 10.22 -1.71
N LEU A 20 -2.32 9.90 -1.60
CA LEU A 20 -2.81 8.53 -1.49
C LEU A 20 -3.24 8.04 -2.87
N LEU A 21 -2.77 6.85 -3.23
CA LEU A 21 -3.11 6.17 -4.47
C LEU A 21 -3.77 4.84 -4.14
N TYR A 22 -4.98 4.63 -4.67
CA TYR A 22 -5.71 3.37 -4.57
C TYR A 22 -5.66 2.68 -5.94
N GLU A 23 -5.14 1.46 -5.96
CA GLU A 23 -5.24 0.60 -7.15
C GLU A 23 -6.58 -0.14 -7.12
N ALA A 24 -7.40 0.08 -8.15
CA ALA A 24 -8.58 -0.74 -8.42
C ALA A 24 -8.32 -1.58 -9.67
N VAL A 25 -8.56 -2.89 -9.58
CA VAL A 25 -8.41 -3.83 -10.69
C VAL A 25 -9.77 -4.45 -10.98
N VAL A 26 -10.13 -4.47 -12.26
CA VAL A 26 -11.30 -5.18 -12.76
C VAL A 26 -10.79 -6.38 -13.55
N ASN A 27 -10.99 -7.59 -13.02
CA ASN A 27 -10.67 -8.80 -13.75
C ASN A 27 -11.81 -9.09 -14.73
N VAL A 28 -11.50 -9.16 -16.01
CA VAL A 28 -12.50 -9.37 -17.07
C VAL A 28 -12.40 -10.81 -17.55
N THR A 29 -13.50 -11.55 -17.48
CA THR A 29 -13.66 -12.86 -18.13
C THR A 29 -14.40 -12.68 -19.46
N LEU A 30 -14.52 -13.73 -20.27
CA LEU A 30 -15.20 -13.68 -21.57
C LEU A 30 -16.64 -13.14 -21.48
N THR A 31 -17.32 -13.29 -20.34
CA THR A 31 -18.75 -12.97 -20.19
C THR A 31 -19.07 -12.07 -18.99
N SER A 32 -18.14 -11.82 -18.08
CA SER A 32 -18.40 -11.01 -16.88
C SER A 32 -17.15 -10.41 -16.24
N ALA A 33 -17.32 -9.34 -15.47
CA ALA A 33 -16.30 -8.84 -14.57
C ALA A 33 -16.29 -9.67 -13.28
N SER A 34 -15.15 -10.24 -12.91
CA SER A 34 -14.95 -10.88 -11.61
C SER A 34 -14.30 -9.89 -10.65
N LYS A 35 -14.75 -9.92 -9.38
CA LYS A 35 -14.11 -9.14 -8.32
C LYS A 35 -12.74 -9.75 -8.01
N GLU A 36 -11.73 -8.91 -7.89
CA GLU A 36 -10.43 -9.33 -7.39
C GLU A 36 -10.51 -9.57 -5.87
N GLU A 37 -10.22 -10.80 -5.43
CA GLU A 37 -10.22 -11.17 -4.00
C GLU A 37 -8.99 -10.65 -3.25
N ARG A 38 -7.96 -10.19 -3.99
CA ARG A 38 -6.70 -9.73 -3.41
C ARG A 38 -6.85 -8.35 -2.77
N GLU A 39 -6.65 -8.26 -1.46
CA GLU A 39 -6.54 -6.98 -0.74
C GLU A 39 -5.26 -6.25 -1.19
N ARG A 40 -5.40 -5.09 -1.85
CA ARG A 40 -4.27 -4.24 -2.26
C ARG A 40 -4.05 -3.10 -1.26
N PRO A 41 -2.80 -2.82 -0.86
CA PRO A 41 -2.52 -1.69 0.01
C PRO A 41 -2.85 -0.36 -0.68
N PRO A 42 -3.39 0.63 0.04
CA PRO A 42 -3.25 2.01 -0.38
C PRO A 42 -1.75 2.36 -0.42
N LEU A 43 -1.35 2.96 -1.52
CA LEU A 43 0.00 3.44 -1.75
C LEU A 43 0.10 4.91 -1.36
N ILE A 44 1.26 5.30 -0.84
CA ILE A 44 1.62 6.66 -0.51
C ILE A 44 2.63 7.13 -1.56
N VAL A 45 2.36 8.26 -2.22
CA VAL A 45 3.25 8.84 -3.22
C VAL A 45 4.06 9.98 -2.61
N CYS A 46 5.39 9.88 -2.71
CA CYS A 46 6.28 10.92 -2.22
C CYS A 46 6.20 12.19 -3.09
N PRO A 47 5.98 13.39 -2.52
CA PRO A 47 5.93 14.63 -3.30
C PRO A 47 7.30 15.05 -3.84
N LYS A 48 8.40 14.51 -3.30
CA LYS A 48 9.78 14.84 -3.71
C LYS A 48 10.32 13.98 -4.84
N CYS A 49 10.16 12.66 -4.75
CA CYS A 49 10.72 11.73 -5.75
C CYS A 49 9.66 11.07 -6.64
N GLY A 50 8.37 11.31 -6.41
CA GLY A 50 7.26 10.76 -7.19
C GLY A 50 7.05 9.25 -7.03
N ARG A 51 7.89 8.54 -6.28
CA ARG A 51 7.76 7.09 -6.09
C ARG A 51 6.66 6.77 -5.09
N ALA A 52 5.89 5.74 -5.42
CA ALA A 52 4.85 5.18 -4.56
C ALA A 52 5.43 4.09 -3.64
N PHE A 53 5.01 4.06 -2.39
CA PHE A 53 5.36 3.02 -1.43
C PHE A 53 4.17 2.72 -0.51
N PRO A 54 4.01 1.48 -0.02
CA PRO A 54 2.86 1.14 0.81
C PRO A 54 2.91 1.82 2.18
N SER A 55 1.73 2.08 2.74
CA SER A 55 1.66 2.58 4.12
C SER A 55 2.28 1.56 5.09
N ALA A 56 3.12 2.04 6.01
CA ALA A 56 3.89 1.18 6.92
C ALA A 56 3.01 0.18 7.71
N ASN A 57 1.78 0.58 8.07
CA ASN A 57 0.85 -0.27 8.80
C ASN A 57 0.35 -1.48 8.00
N PHE A 58 0.36 -1.42 6.66
CA PHE A 58 -0.14 -2.52 5.84
C PHE A 58 0.78 -3.74 5.88
N TYR A 59 2.09 -3.55 5.74
CA TYR A 59 3.02 -4.68 5.74
C TYR A 59 3.22 -5.29 7.11
N GLU A 60 3.12 -4.52 8.20
CA GLU A 60 3.13 -5.11 9.55
C GLU A 60 1.92 -6.03 9.77
N LYS A 61 0.73 -5.66 9.26
CA LYS A 61 -0.46 -6.52 9.26
C LYS A 61 -0.25 -7.80 8.44
N ILE A 62 0.38 -7.70 7.26
CA ILE A 62 0.68 -8.88 6.42
C ILE A 62 1.73 -9.78 7.08
N LYS A 63 2.79 -9.23 7.67
CA LYS A 63 3.79 -10.00 8.41
C LYS A 63 3.17 -10.76 9.58
N GLY A 64 2.24 -10.14 10.31
CA GLY A 64 1.46 -10.81 11.36
C GLY A 64 0.72 -12.04 10.84
N LYS A 65 -0.08 -11.87 9.77
CA LYS A 65 -0.81 -12.98 9.12
C LYS A 65 0.12 -14.10 8.63
N LEU A 66 1.27 -13.75 8.06
CA LEU A 66 2.26 -14.74 7.59
C LEU A 66 2.88 -15.53 8.77
N ARG A 67 3.16 -14.87 9.90
CA ARG A 67 3.66 -15.53 11.11
C ARG A 67 2.62 -16.49 11.72
N GLU A 68 1.36 -16.07 11.80
CA GLU A 68 0.26 -16.91 12.31
C GLU A 68 0.04 -18.16 11.44
N ASN A 69 0.14 -18.04 10.12
CA ASN A 69 0.00 -19.16 9.21
C ASN A 69 1.22 -20.09 9.16
N ALA A 70 2.41 -19.60 9.52
CA ALA A 70 3.63 -20.43 9.60
C ALA A 70 3.72 -21.23 10.91
N MET A 71 2.88 -20.93 11.91
CA MET A 71 2.79 -21.64 13.20
C MET A 71 1.60 -22.61 13.28
N LYS A 72 0.81 -22.73 12.20
CA LYS A 72 -0.22 -23.77 12.03
C LYS A 72 0.33 -24.91 11.20
#